data_AF-A0A3R7DZS1-F1
#
_entry.id   AF-A0A3R7DZS1-F1
#
_cell.length_a   1.000
_cell.length_b   1.000
_cell.length_c   1.000
_cell.angle_alpha   90.00
_cell.angle_beta   90.00
_cell.angle_gamma   90.00
#
_symmetry.space_group_name_H-M   'P 1'
#
loop_
_entity.id
_entity.type
_entity.pdbx_description
1 polymer ?
#
loop_
_entity_poly.entity_id
_entity_poly.type
_entity_poly.pdbx_seq_one_letter_code
_entity_poly.pdbx_strand_id
1 'polypeptide(L)'
;MIGDKDVAAEISDRLLTVTRLMDESIALVQQRCPDDEFKAFRAGTGKAMGYLFVDVLRELWLEHPRLAPEGLDISPSPRKKVKR
;
A
#
# COMPACT_ATOMS: atom_id res chain seq x y z
N MET A 1 15.86 1.31 -5.87
CA MET A 1 15.01 1.88 -4.82
C MET A 1 15.59 3.24 -4.39
N ILE A 2 14.88 4.06 -3.60
CA ILE A 2 15.36 5.34 -3.04
C ILE A 2 16.44 5.02 -2.00
N GLY A 3 17.68 5.48 -2.20
CA GLY A 3 18.79 5.23 -1.27
C GLY A 3 18.97 6.29 -0.17
N ASP A 4 18.46 7.50 -0.40
CA ASP A 4 18.46 8.57 0.60
C ASP A 4 17.46 8.25 1.72
N LYS A 5 17.93 8.26 2.96
CA LYS A 5 17.15 7.84 4.13
C LYS A 5 16.04 8.82 4.50
N ASP A 6 16.31 10.12 4.39
CA ASP A 6 15.37 11.15 4.80
C ASP A 6 14.25 11.23 3.76
N VAL A 7 14.61 11.15 2.47
CA VAL A 7 13.64 11.04 1.38
C VAL A 7 12.83 9.74 1.48
N ALA A 8 13.47 8.61 1.78
CA ALA A 8 12.76 7.34 1.95
C ALA A 8 11.76 7.38 3.12
N ALA A 9 12.14 7.98 4.24
CA ALA A 9 11.24 8.17 5.39
C ALA A 9 10.04 9.05 5.02
N GLU A 10 10.28 10.18 4.37
CA GLU A 10 9.22 11.09 3.94
C GLU A 10 8.25 10.42 2.95
N ILE A 11 8.78 9.69 1.95
CA ILE A 11 7.95 8.96 0.99
C ILE A 11 7.16 7.84 1.67
N SER A 12 7.77 7.10 2.60
CA SER A 12 7.07 6.05 3.36
C SER A 12 5.88 6.63 4.14
N ASP A 13 6.09 7.74 4.85
CA ASP A 13 5.03 8.40 5.63
C ASP A 13 3.89 8.92 4.74
N ARG A 14 4.23 9.58 3.62
CA ARG A 14 3.24 10.05 2.64
C ARG A 14 2.41 8.92 2.07
N LEU A 15 3.05 7.80 1.71
CA LEU A 15 2.36 6.66 1.12
C LEU A 15 1.49 5.92 2.15
N LEU A 16 1.94 5.79 3.40
CA LEU A 16 1.11 5.28 4.50
C LEU A 16 -0.10 6.19 4.78
N THR A 17 0.08 7.50 4.66
CA THR A 17 -1.04 8.45 4.74
C THR A 17 -2.02 8.25 3.60
N VAL A 18 -1.55 8.03 2.37
CA VAL A 18 -2.40 7.72 1.21
C VAL A 18 -3.19 6.43 1.43
N THR A 19 -2.57 5.37 1.95
CA THR A 19 -3.31 4.12 2.22
C THR A 19 -4.41 4.33 3.27
N ARG A 20 -4.14 5.10 4.32
CA ARG A 20 -5.16 5.46 5.32
C ARG A 20 -6.33 6.22 4.68
N LEU A 21 -6.05 7.20 3.82
CA LEU A 21 -7.10 7.95 3.13
C LEU A 21 -7.92 7.07 2.17
N MET A 22 -7.29 6.08 1.53
CA MET A 22 -7.99 5.09 0.72
C MET A 22 -8.93 4.22 1.55
N ASP A 23 -8.49 3.75 2.73
CA ASP A 23 -9.34 3.01 3.66
C ASP A 23 -10.54 3.86 4.14
N GLU A 24 -10.30 5.12 4.51
CA GLU A 24 -11.36 6.07 4.89
C GLU A 24 -12.34 6.32 3.74
N SER A 25 -11.85 6.39 2.50
CA SER A 25 -12.69 6.52 1.31
C SER A 25 -13.55 5.28 1.09
N ILE A 26 -13.00 4.07 1.27
CA ILE A 26 -13.75 2.82 1.19
C ILE A 26 -14.86 2.79 2.25
N ALA A 27 -14.54 3.17 3.49
CA ALA A 27 -15.50 3.22 4.59
C ALA A 27 -16.62 4.25 4.32
N LEU A 28 -16.28 5.40 3.75
CA LEU A 28 -17.25 6.43 3.37
C LEU A 28 -18.24 5.91 2.33
N VAL A 29 -17.74 5.26 1.27
CA VAL A 29 -18.59 4.66 0.23
C VAL A 29 -19.46 3.55 0.82
N GLN A 30 -18.90 2.70 1.69
CA GLN A 30 -19.66 1.66 2.38
C GLN A 30 -20.86 2.20 3.16
N GLN A 31 -20.71 3.38 3.78
CA GLN A 31 -21.75 3.99 4.61
C GLN A 31 -22.82 4.74 3.81
N ARG A 32 -22.48 5.22 2.60
CA ARG A 32 -23.32 6.20 1.88
C ARG A 32 -23.83 5.73 0.53
N CYS A 33 -23.25 4.67 -0.03
CA CYS A 33 -23.57 4.19 -1.35
C CYS A 33 -24.25 2.81 -1.31
N PRO A 34 -25.01 2.46 -2.36
CA PRO A 34 -25.46 1.10 -2.62
C PRO A 34 -24.32 0.07 -2.61
N ASP A 35 -24.68 -1.18 -2.29
CA ASP A 35 -23.70 -2.27 -2.11
C ASP A 35 -22.94 -2.62 -3.40
N ASP A 36 -23.56 -2.48 -4.58
CA ASP A 36 -22.91 -2.69 -5.87
C ASP A 36 -21.87 -1.60 -6.19
N GLU A 37 -22.17 -0.33 -5.91
CA GLU A 37 -21.22 0.78 -5.99
C GLU A 37 -20.05 0.58 -5.02
N PHE A 38 -20.34 0.21 -3.77
CA PHE A 38 -19.31 -0.10 -2.76
C PHE A 38 -18.39 -1.23 -3.21
N LYS A 39 -18.95 -2.33 -3.71
CA LYS A 39 -18.15 -3.47 -4.19
C LYS A 39 -17.26 -3.08 -5.34
N ALA A 40 -17.77 -2.31 -6.32
CA ALA A 40 -17.00 -1.84 -7.45
C ALA A 40 -15.85 -0.90 -7.01
N PHE A 41 -16.16 0.09 -6.16
CA PHE A 41 -15.18 1.04 -5.64
C PHE A 41 -14.09 0.34 -4.81
N ARG A 42 -14.48 -0.50 -3.85
CA ARG A 42 -13.56 -1.27 -3.01
C ARG A 42 -12.64 -2.17 -3.84
N ALA A 43 -13.16 -2.81 -4.90
CA ALA A 43 -12.36 -3.67 -5.76
C ALA A 43 -11.28 -2.89 -6.53
N GLY A 44 -11.60 -1.69 -7.02
CA GLY A 44 -10.63 -0.81 -7.68
C GLY A 44 -9.57 -0.29 -6.71
N THR A 45 -10.01 0.30 -5.60
CA THR A 45 -9.12 0.88 -4.58
C THR A 45 -8.24 -0.18 -3.93
N GLY A 46 -8.77 -1.36 -3.63
CA GLY A 46 -8.01 -2.47 -3.07
C GLY A 46 -6.90 -2.99 -3.99
N LYS A 47 -7.10 -2.96 -5.32
CA LYS A 47 -6.04 -3.30 -6.28
C LYS A 47 -4.92 -2.26 -6.27
N ALA A 48 -5.27 -0.97 -6.22
CA ALA A 48 -4.29 0.11 -6.16
C ALA A 48 -3.47 0.05 -4.87
N MET A 49 -4.13 -0.15 -3.73
CA MET A 49 -3.46 -0.34 -2.43
C MET A 49 -2.55 -1.57 -2.43
N GLY A 50 -2.99 -2.68 -3.02
CA GLY A 50 -2.18 -3.89 -3.15
C GLY A 50 -0.87 -3.64 -3.92
N TYR A 51 -0.94 -2.92 -5.04
CA TYR A 51 0.24 -2.52 -5.81
C TYR A 51 1.16 -1.60 -5.01
N LEU A 52 0.61 -0.56 -4.38
CA LEU A 52 1.37 0.38 -3.56
C LEU A 52 2.09 -0.35 -2.40
N PHE A 53 1.44 -1.33 -1.79
CA PHE A 53 2.05 -2.11 -0.72
C PHE A 53 3.15 -3.05 -1.23
N VAL A 54 2.87 -3.85 -2.26
CA VAL A 54 3.77 -4.93 -2.71
C VAL A 54 4.95 -4.40 -3.53
N ASP A 55 4.72 -3.44 -4.41
CA ASP A 55 5.72 -3.01 -5.40
C ASP A 55 6.42 -1.70 -5.00
N VAL A 56 5.84 -0.92 -4.07
CA VAL A 56 6.41 0.37 -3.66
C VAL A 56 6.88 0.34 -2.21
N LEU A 57 5.96 0.24 -1.24
CA LEU A 57 6.29 0.30 0.19
C LEU A 57 7.20 -0.85 0.63
N ARG A 58 6.89 -2.10 0.24
CA ARG A 58 7.73 -3.25 0.59
C ARG A 58 9.15 -3.07 0.07
N GLU A 59 9.32 -2.67 -1.18
CA GLU A 59 10.64 -2.50 -1.77
C GLU A 59 11.41 -1.36 -1.08
N LEU A 60 10.71 -0.30 -0.67
CA LEU A 60 11.29 0.80 0.12
C LEU A 60 11.72 0.33 1.52
N TRP A 61 10.94 -0.52 2.17
CA TRP A 61 11.27 -1.12 3.47
C TRP A 61 12.37 -2.17 3.39
N LEU A 62 12.48 -2.90 2.27
CA LEU A 62 13.61 -3.80 2.03
C LEU A 62 14.93 -3.03 1.93
N GLU A 63 14.92 -1.85 1.31
CA GLU A 63 16.07 -0.94 1.25
C GLU A 63 16.33 -0.27 2.62
N HIS A 64 15.27 0.10 3.34
CA HIS A 64 15.34 0.75 4.65
C HIS A 64 14.51 0.01 5.72
N PRO A 65 15.00 -1.10 6.28
CA PRO A 65 14.22 -1.94 7.20
C PRO A 65 13.68 -1.23 8.45
N ARG A 66 14.33 -0.14 8.86
CA ARG A 66 13.88 0.70 10.00
C ARG A 66 12.57 1.44 9.76
N LEU A 67 12.14 1.58 8.50
CA LEU A 67 10.89 2.25 8.13
C LEU A 67 9.68 1.29 8.13
N ALA A 68 9.91 -0.01 8.25
CA ALA A 68 8.84 -1.00 8.25
C ALA A 68 7.94 -0.83 9.49
N PRO A 69 6.61 -0.93 9.33
CA PRO A 69 5.69 -0.98 10.46
C PRO A 69 6.02 -2.13 11.41
N GLU A 70 5.84 -1.90 12.71
CA GLU A 70 6.08 -2.93 13.72
C GLU A 70 5.18 -4.16 13.51
N GLY A 71 5.74 -5.36 13.66
CA GLY A 71 5.03 -6.62 13.46
C GLY A 71 4.79 -7.02 11.99
N LEU A 72 5.27 -6.24 11.02
CA LEU A 72 5.15 -6.58 9.61
C LEU A 72 6.30 -7.47 9.13
N ASP A 73 5.96 -8.65 8.60
CA ASP A 73 6.93 -9.49 7.88
C ASP A 73 7.24 -8.92 6.49
N ILE A 74 8.36 -8.21 6.40
CA ILE A 74 8.88 -7.65 5.14
C ILE A 74 9.72 -8.65 4.35
N SER A 75 9.89 -9.90 4.81
CA SER A 75 10.66 -10.91 4.10
C SER A 75 10.15 -11.07 2.66
N PRO A 76 11.06 -11.30 1.69
CA PRO A 76 10.67 -11.40 0.29
C PRO A 76 9.72 -12.58 0.10
N SER A 77 8.45 -12.26 -0.21
CA SER A 77 7.51 -13.25 -0.72
C SER A 77 8.05 -13.78 -2.06
N PRO A 78 7.96 -15.09 -2.37
CA PRO A 78 8.38 -15.61 -3.66
C PRO A 78 7.53 -14.96 -4.74
N ARG A 79 8.05 -13.88 -5.36
CA ARG A 79 7.37 -13.17 -6.44
C ARG A 79 6.98 -14.22 -7.48
N LYS A 80 5.68 -14.39 -7.74
CA LYS A 80 5.24 -15.11 -8.94
C LYS A 80 5.83 -14.34 -10.11
N LYS A 81 6.88 -14.87 -10.73
CA LYS A 81 7.44 -14.33 -11.96
C LYS A 81 6.28 -14.27 -12.96
N VAL A 82 5.74 -13.07 -13.19
CA VAL A 82 4.89 -12.82 -14.35
C VAL A 82 5.81 -13.01 -15.54
N LYS A 83 5.67 -14.16 -16.22
CA LYS A 83 6.34 -14.40 -17.50
C LYS A 83 5.89 -13.29 -18.44
N ARG A 84 6.85 -12.48 -18.89
CA ARG A 84 6.70 -11.60 -20.04
C ARG A 84 6.45 -12.43 -21.29
#